data_AF-A0A926DK21-F1
#
_entry.id   AF-A0A926DK21-F1
#
_cell.length_a   1.000
_cell.length_b   1.000
_cell.length_c   1.000
_cell.angle_alpha   90.00
_cell.angle_beta   90.00
_cell.angle_gamma   90.00
#
_symmetry.space_group_name_H-M   'P 1'
#
loop_
_entity.id
_entity.type
_entity.pdbx_description
1 polymer ?
#
loop_
_entity_poly.entity_id
_entity_poly.type
_entity_poly.pdbx_seq_one_letter_code
_entity_poly.pdbx_strand_id
1 'polypeptide(L)'
;MTNETIAAIATPHGTGGISIIRISGPDSVVVADRVFRAKNGKPLEEAASHTIHYGFIYDGNHVVDEVLISVMLAPNTFTRENTVEINCHGGLVVTEAVLACVLKNGAALAAPGEFTKRAFLNGRLDLSQAEAVIDVIHSPSSLALSAAANQLGGALSDEINQIRDVVLEVLAKINANLDYPEEDVDEYEPGSLLKDLTKVQDGLNSLLATANRGRLIRDGIDTVICGKPNVGKSSVLNLLARESRAIVTDIAGTTRDVIEERVTLNGIVLNVFDTAGIRQTEDRIESLGIDKSKKYIEKAGLVLFVVDGSQDITQEDLDIFETIRDKNVIVLLNKCDLNCIKTGGAFDGADAVAISAKTGEGLTALTNKIEEKFQLGVLSAENRAVLTNLRHKEAAHNALAAVSRAAAALNAQVPYDLVSIDITDCAAHLGEITGKTVSEEVVDKIFARFCLGK
;
A
#
# COMPACT_ATOMS: atom_id res chain seq x y z
N MET A 1 25.80 -3.83 -10.58
CA MET A 1 24.83 -3.48 -11.63
C MET A 1 25.15 -4.32 -12.85
N THR A 2 24.29 -5.27 -13.20
CA THR A 2 24.38 -5.93 -14.49
C THR A 2 24.00 -4.89 -15.56
N ASN A 3 24.91 -4.63 -16.49
CA ASN A 3 24.74 -3.67 -17.59
C ASN A 3 23.80 -4.23 -18.68
N GLU A 4 22.78 -4.98 -18.26
CA GLU A 4 21.94 -5.81 -19.11
C GLU A 4 20.65 -5.06 -19.46
N THR A 5 20.26 -5.14 -20.73
CA THR A 5 19.00 -4.56 -21.22
C THR A 5 17.86 -5.56 -21.00
N ILE A 6 16.82 -5.14 -20.29
CA ILE A 6 15.66 -5.97 -19.97
C ILE A 6 14.42 -5.55 -20.73
N ALA A 7 13.50 -6.50 -20.94
CA ALA A 7 12.20 -6.26 -21.54
C ALA A 7 11.09 -7.05 -20.85
N ALA A 8 9.88 -6.49 -20.82
CA ALA A 8 8.67 -7.19 -20.40
C ALA A 8 7.40 -6.48 -20.90
N ILE A 9 6.27 -7.18 -20.81
CA ILE A 9 4.93 -6.61 -21.05
C ILE A 9 4.56 -5.74 -19.83
N ALA A 10 4.28 -4.46 -20.05
CA ALA A 10 3.99 -3.48 -19.01
C ALA A 10 2.48 -3.24 -18.78
N THR A 11 1.62 -3.78 -19.66
CA THR A 11 0.16 -3.74 -19.55
C THR A 11 -0.40 -5.01 -18.89
N PRO A 12 -1.61 -4.95 -18.29
CA PRO A 12 -2.24 -6.13 -17.69
C PRO A 12 -2.36 -7.29 -18.67
N HIS A 13 -2.22 -8.51 -18.16
CA HIS A 13 -2.47 -9.71 -18.94
C HIS A 13 -3.95 -9.79 -19.32
N GLY A 14 -4.25 -9.78 -20.60
CA GLY A 14 -5.61 -9.83 -21.12
C GLY A 14 -5.69 -9.26 -22.53
N THR A 15 -6.90 -9.20 -23.08
CA THR A 15 -7.17 -8.56 -24.37
C THR A 15 -7.58 -7.11 -24.19
N GLY A 16 -6.98 -6.20 -24.94
CA GLY A 16 -7.31 -4.78 -24.95
C GLY A 16 -7.06 -4.15 -26.31
N GLY A 17 -7.30 -2.83 -26.41
CA GLY A 17 -6.98 -2.09 -27.63
C GLY A 17 -5.47 -1.97 -27.87
N ILE A 18 -4.69 -1.86 -26.79
CA ILE A 18 -3.24 -1.62 -26.82
C ILE A 18 -2.55 -2.51 -25.78
N SER A 19 -1.35 -2.98 -26.11
CA SER A 19 -0.41 -3.60 -25.17
C SER A 19 0.96 -2.94 -25.31
N ILE A 20 1.68 -2.82 -24.20
CA ILE A 20 2.97 -2.13 -24.14
C ILE A 20 4.07 -3.13 -23.79
N ILE A 21 5.09 -3.22 -24.65
CA ILE A 21 6.35 -3.88 -24.33
C ILE A 21 7.35 -2.79 -23.93
N ARG A 22 7.85 -2.83 -22.71
CA ARG A 22 8.86 -1.90 -22.21
C ARG A 22 10.23 -2.54 -22.25
N ILE A 23 11.21 -1.81 -22.75
CA ILE A 23 12.63 -2.18 -22.81
C ILE A 23 13.42 -1.13 -22.02
N SER A 24 14.33 -1.53 -21.14
CA SER A 24 15.18 -0.60 -20.39
C SER A 24 16.60 -1.13 -20.20
N GLY A 25 17.58 -0.26 -20.35
CA GLY A 25 19.01 -0.58 -20.23
C GLY A 25 19.85 0.15 -21.28
N PRO A 26 21.17 -0.05 -21.28
CA PRO A 26 22.08 0.69 -22.17
C PRO A 26 21.78 0.49 -23.66
N ASP A 27 21.35 -0.70 -24.05
CA ASP A 27 21.10 -1.08 -25.45
C ASP A 27 19.61 -1.01 -25.82
N SER A 28 18.75 -0.38 -25.00
CA SER A 28 17.29 -0.39 -25.23
C SER A 28 16.89 0.14 -26.62
N VAL A 29 17.57 1.20 -27.08
CA VAL A 29 17.33 1.80 -28.40
C VAL A 29 17.84 0.89 -29.52
N VAL A 30 19.04 0.32 -29.35
CA VAL A 30 19.66 -0.60 -30.32
C VAL A 30 18.81 -1.86 -30.50
N VAL A 31 18.34 -2.46 -29.40
CA VAL A 31 17.47 -3.65 -29.44
C VAL A 31 16.15 -3.33 -30.14
N ALA A 32 15.54 -2.18 -29.85
CA ALA A 32 14.31 -1.76 -30.51
C ALA A 32 14.52 -1.50 -32.00
N ASP A 33 15.62 -0.87 -32.39
CA ASP A 33 15.92 -0.53 -33.79
C ASP A 33 16.12 -1.77 -34.66
N ARG A 34 16.68 -2.86 -34.11
CA ARG A 34 16.84 -4.14 -34.82
C ARG A 34 15.52 -4.79 -35.24
N VAL A 35 14.46 -4.61 -34.46
CA VAL A 35 13.15 -5.22 -34.71
C VAL A 35 12.16 -4.27 -35.37
N PHE A 36 12.42 -2.97 -35.33
CA PHE A 36 11.52 -1.95 -35.82
C PHE A 36 11.95 -1.38 -37.17
N ARG A 37 10.99 -1.12 -38.05
CA ARG A 37 11.22 -0.33 -39.26
C ARG A 37 10.26 0.85 -39.28
N ALA A 38 10.82 2.05 -39.11
CA ALA A 38 10.05 3.29 -39.17
C ALA A 38 9.46 3.51 -40.55
N LYS A 39 8.21 4.00 -40.64
CA LYS A 39 7.57 4.28 -41.93
C LYS A 39 8.34 5.34 -42.75
N ASN A 40 8.98 6.28 -42.06
CA ASN A 40 9.78 7.34 -42.66
C ASN A 40 11.23 6.93 -42.95
N GLY A 41 11.62 5.68 -42.66
CA GLY A 41 12.95 5.13 -42.91
C GLY A 41 14.06 5.61 -41.98
N LYS A 42 13.75 6.41 -40.95
CA LYS A 42 14.75 6.89 -39.99
C LYS A 42 15.01 5.86 -38.88
N PRO A 43 16.26 5.62 -38.49
CA PRO A 43 16.58 4.76 -37.35
C PRO A 43 16.16 5.42 -36.03
N LEU A 44 15.89 4.60 -35.02
CA LEU A 44 15.57 5.05 -33.66
C LEU A 44 16.79 5.65 -32.95
N GLU A 45 18.02 5.33 -33.36
CA GLU A 45 19.23 5.94 -32.80
C GLU A 45 19.33 7.44 -33.07
N GLU A 46 18.71 7.92 -34.15
CA GLU A 46 18.62 9.35 -34.48
C GLU A 46 17.39 10.03 -33.85
N ALA A 47 16.55 9.28 -33.12
CA ALA A 47 15.37 9.83 -32.48
C ALA A 47 15.74 10.78 -31.34
N ALA A 48 14.99 11.88 -31.22
CA ALA A 48 15.04 12.69 -30.03
C ALA A 48 14.41 11.93 -28.84
N SER A 49 14.81 12.31 -27.62
CA SER A 49 14.17 11.77 -26.42
C SER A 49 12.72 12.27 -26.30
N HIS A 50 11.84 11.43 -25.76
CA HIS A 50 10.41 11.68 -25.56
C HIS A 50 9.62 11.93 -26.85
N THR A 51 9.97 11.24 -27.94
CA THR A 51 9.22 11.29 -29.21
C THR A 51 8.60 9.95 -29.58
N ILE A 52 7.55 10.01 -30.41
CA ILE A 52 6.79 8.85 -30.89
C ILE A 52 7.11 8.59 -32.36
N HIS A 53 7.33 7.33 -32.70
CA HIS A 53 7.73 6.86 -34.03
C HIS A 53 6.76 5.78 -34.52
N TYR A 54 6.19 5.99 -35.70
CA TYR A 54 5.27 5.05 -36.33
C TYR A 54 6.01 4.11 -37.29
N GLY A 55 5.68 2.83 -37.24
CA GLY A 55 6.28 1.81 -38.11
C GLY A 55 5.79 0.41 -37.79
N PHE A 56 6.63 -0.58 -38.07
CA PHE A 56 6.26 -1.99 -37.97
C PHE A 56 7.35 -2.80 -37.27
N ILE A 57 6.95 -3.77 -36.46
CA ILE A 57 7.84 -4.79 -35.90
C ILE A 57 7.98 -5.94 -36.89
N TYR A 58 9.20 -6.44 -37.04
CA TYR A 58 9.53 -7.56 -37.92
C TYR A 58 10.21 -8.70 -37.17
N ASP A 59 9.87 -9.94 -37.55
CA ASP A 59 10.73 -11.11 -37.35
C ASP A 59 11.32 -11.52 -38.70
N GLY A 60 12.57 -11.12 -38.93
CA GLY A 60 13.22 -11.25 -40.24
C GLY A 60 12.50 -10.44 -41.32
N ASN A 61 11.76 -11.12 -42.20
CA ASN A 61 11.00 -10.49 -43.30
C ASN A 61 9.49 -10.46 -43.06
N HIS A 62 9.00 -11.06 -41.98
CA HIS A 62 7.58 -11.09 -41.66
C HIS A 62 7.21 -9.90 -40.77
N VAL A 63 6.15 -9.17 -41.14
CA VAL A 63 5.56 -8.15 -40.29
C VAL A 63 4.82 -8.83 -39.15
N VAL A 64 5.22 -8.55 -37.92
CA VAL A 64 4.57 -9.06 -36.71
C VAL A 64 3.41 -8.15 -36.33
N ASP A 65 3.65 -6.84 -36.27
CA ASP A 65 2.62 -5.86 -35.95
C ASP A 65 2.96 -4.45 -36.46
N GLU A 66 1.93 -3.62 -36.58
CA GLU A 66 2.00 -2.18 -36.79
C GLU A 66 1.97 -1.47 -35.43
N VAL A 67 2.98 -0.64 -35.13
CA VAL A 67 3.22 -0.14 -33.77
C VAL A 67 3.55 1.35 -33.72
N LEU A 68 3.42 1.92 -32.52
CA LEU A 68 4.01 3.20 -32.12
C LEU A 68 5.11 2.96 -31.10
N ILE A 69 6.31 3.46 -31.36
CA ILE A 69 7.45 3.38 -30.43
C ILE A 69 7.72 4.73 -29.78
N SER A 70 7.78 4.75 -28.46
CA SER A 70 8.26 5.90 -27.67
C SER A 70 9.73 5.70 -27.30
N VAL A 71 10.61 6.62 -27.68
CA VAL A 71 12.03 6.61 -27.29
C VAL A 71 12.24 7.59 -26.15
N MET A 72 12.77 7.14 -25.02
CA MET A 72 13.07 7.98 -23.85
C MET A 72 14.52 7.73 -23.41
N LEU A 73 15.35 8.76 -23.47
CA LEU A 73 16.77 8.67 -23.14
C LEU A 73 17.03 9.06 -21.67
N ALA A 74 18.02 8.41 -21.05
CA ALA A 74 18.50 8.72 -19.71
C ALA A 74 18.91 10.20 -19.56
N PRO A 75 18.84 10.78 -18.35
CA PRO A 75 18.32 10.20 -17.11
C PRO A 75 16.81 10.41 -16.94
N ASN A 76 16.12 11.03 -17.89
CA ASN A 76 14.71 11.45 -17.75
C ASN A 76 13.73 10.31 -18.04
N THR A 77 13.89 9.17 -17.38
CA THR A 77 13.10 7.94 -17.60
C THR A 77 12.76 7.27 -16.28
N PHE A 78 11.78 6.35 -16.27
CA PHE A 78 11.37 5.64 -15.05
C PHE A 78 12.54 4.94 -14.34
N THR A 79 13.41 4.27 -15.08
CA THR A 79 14.59 3.59 -14.52
C THR A 79 15.81 4.49 -14.40
N ARG A 80 15.79 5.72 -14.94
CA ARG A 80 16.96 6.57 -15.24
C ARG A 80 17.92 5.99 -16.30
N GLU A 81 17.54 4.89 -16.95
CA GLU A 81 18.27 4.31 -18.08
C GLU A 81 17.57 4.66 -19.40
N ASN A 82 18.22 4.43 -20.54
CA ASN A 82 17.51 4.49 -21.82
C ASN A 82 16.34 3.51 -21.77
N THR A 83 15.18 3.95 -22.27
CA THR A 83 13.93 3.23 -22.22
C THR A 83 13.21 3.36 -23.55
N VAL A 84 12.71 2.25 -24.06
CA VAL A 84 11.85 2.22 -25.24
C VAL A 84 10.54 1.53 -24.90
N GLU A 85 9.41 2.10 -25.29
CA GLU A 85 8.09 1.49 -25.15
C GLU A 85 7.48 1.23 -26.53
N ILE A 86 7.16 -0.03 -26.81
CA ILE A 86 6.52 -0.47 -28.05
C ILE A 86 5.04 -0.65 -27.76
N ASN A 87 4.20 0.23 -28.33
CA ASN A 87 2.75 0.16 -28.25
C ASN A 87 2.24 -0.65 -29.45
N CYS A 88 1.82 -1.88 -29.18
CA CYS A 88 1.30 -2.84 -30.16
C CYS A 88 -0.20 -3.09 -29.92
N HIS A 89 -0.85 -3.82 -30.83
CA HIS A 89 -2.24 -4.23 -30.64
C HIS A 89 -2.38 -5.12 -29.40
N GLY A 90 -3.43 -4.92 -28.61
CA GLY A 90 -3.59 -5.58 -27.30
C GLY A 90 -4.07 -7.03 -27.35
N GLY A 91 -3.74 -7.80 -28.38
CA GLY A 91 -4.00 -9.24 -28.43
C GLY A 91 -2.88 -10.03 -27.72
N LEU A 92 -3.24 -11.09 -27.00
CA LEU A 92 -2.26 -11.91 -26.26
C LEU A 92 -1.15 -12.46 -27.17
N VAL A 93 -1.54 -13.07 -28.29
CA VAL A 93 -0.61 -13.70 -29.24
C VAL A 93 0.33 -12.68 -29.89
N VAL A 94 -0.19 -11.53 -30.32
CA VAL A 94 0.64 -10.49 -30.95
C VAL A 94 1.58 -9.84 -29.93
N THR A 95 1.11 -9.63 -28.70
CA THR A 95 1.94 -9.10 -27.60
C THR A 95 3.11 -10.04 -27.29
N GLU A 96 2.84 -11.34 -27.16
CA GLU A 96 3.87 -12.36 -26.92
C GLU A 96 4.85 -12.46 -28.09
N ALA A 97 4.38 -12.36 -29.33
CA ALA A 97 5.22 -12.36 -30.52
C ALA A 97 6.17 -11.15 -30.56
N VAL A 98 5.66 -9.95 -30.27
CA VAL A 98 6.49 -8.73 -30.20
C VAL A 98 7.54 -8.84 -29.08
N LEU A 99 7.16 -9.31 -27.89
CA LEU A 99 8.12 -9.56 -26.81
C LEU A 99 9.18 -10.57 -27.24
N ALA A 100 8.80 -11.70 -27.86
CA ALA A 100 9.73 -12.71 -28.33
C ALA A 100 10.74 -12.15 -29.35
N CYS A 101 10.30 -11.27 -30.26
CA CYS A 101 11.20 -10.56 -31.17
C CYS A 101 12.24 -9.72 -30.42
N VAL A 102 11.81 -8.96 -29.41
CA VAL A 102 12.69 -8.14 -28.58
C VAL A 102 13.72 -8.99 -27.84
N LEU A 103 13.29 -10.09 -27.21
CA LEU A 103 14.17 -11.00 -26.49
C LEU A 103 15.22 -11.66 -27.41
N LYS A 104 14.78 -12.14 -28.59
CA LYS A 104 15.66 -12.74 -29.61
C LYS A 104 16.74 -11.77 -30.11
N ASN A 105 16.53 -10.46 -29.99
CA ASN A 105 17.43 -9.42 -30.52
C ASN A 105 18.28 -8.70 -29.46
N GLY A 106 18.34 -9.23 -28.24
CA GLY A 106 19.37 -8.85 -27.26
C GLY A 106 18.85 -8.34 -25.91
N ALA A 107 17.54 -8.32 -25.68
CA ALA A 107 17.00 -8.07 -24.34
C ALA A 107 16.85 -9.38 -23.53
N ALA A 108 17.07 -9.29 -22.23
CA ALA A 108 16.68 -10.33 -21.29
C ALA A 108 15.25 -10.10 -20.78
N LEU A 109 14.60 -11.16 -20.29
CA LEU A 109 13.28 -11.02 -19.67
C LEU A 109 13.46 -10.38 -18.29
N ALA A 110 12.72 -9.29 -18.02
CA ALA A 110 12.77 -8.63 -16.73
C ALA A 110 12.24 -9.54 -15.60
N ALA A 111 12.91 -9.50 -14.46
CA ALA A 111 12.40 -10.10 -13.22
C ALA A 111 11.21 -9.29 -12.65
N PRO A 112 10.40 -9.88 -11.76
CA PRO A 112 9.37 -9.13 -11.04
C PRO A 112 9.96 -7.96 -10.26
N GLY A 113 9.39 -6.76 -10.43
CA GLY A 113 9.87 -5.56 -9.73
C GLY A 113 11.12 -4.91 -10.33
N GLU A 114 11.70 -5.47 -11.39
CA GLU A 114 13.05 -5.09 -11.81
C GLU A 114 13.13 -3.64 -12.31
N PHE A 115 12.11 -3.12 -13.01
CA PHE A 115 12.12 -1.72 -13.47
C PHE A 115 12.10 -0.76 -12.28
N THR A 116 11.27 -1.02 -11.27
CA THR A 116 11.18 -0.20 -10.06
C THR A 116 12.42 -0.38 -9.19
N LYS A 117 13.00 -1.58 -9.13
CA LYS A 117 14.29 -1.84 -8.47
C LYS A 117 15.40 -1.00 -9.10
N ARG A 118 15.46 -0.93 -10.44
CA ARG A 118 16.44 -0.08 -11.15
C ARG A 118 16.18 1.42 -10.90
N ALA A 119 14.93 1.85 -10.86
CA ALA A 119 14.58 3.23 -10.48
C ALA A 119 15.10 3.59 -9.07
N PHE A 120 14.98 2.67 -8.11
CA PHE A 120 15.54 2.80 -6.77
C PHE A 120 17.08 2.83 -6.78
N LEU A 121 17.72 1.84 -7.41
CA LEU A 121 19.19 1.73 -7.47
C LEU A 121 19.86 2.92 -8.19
N ASN A 122 19.17 3.52 -9.16
CA ASN A 122 19.65 4.71 -9.87
C ASN A 122 19.27 6.03 -9.16
N GLY A 123 18.69 5.95 -7.95
CA GLY A 123 18.38 7.08 -7.08
C GLY A 123 17.25 7.98 -7.59
N ARG A 124 16.36 7.46 -8.45
CA ARG A 124 15.14 8.18 -8.85
C ARG A 124 14.09 8.15 -7.74
N LEU A 125 13.97 7.00 -7.09
CA LEU A 125 13.05 6.73 -6.00
C LEU A 125 13.87 6.27 -4.79
N ASP A 126 13.39 6.58 -3.59
CA ASP A 126 13.81 5.85 -2.40
C ASP A 126 12.97 4.57 -2.22
N LEU A 127 13.29 3.75 -1.21
CA LEU A 127 12.60 2.48 -1.01
C LEU A 127 11.11 2.66 -0.63
N SER A 128 10.79 3.72 0.12
CA SER A 128 9.41 4.01 0.51
C SER A 128 8.55 4.44 -0.67
N GLN A 129 9.12 5.21 -1.60
CA GLN A 129 8.47 5.59 -2.87
C GLN A 129 8.33 4.39 -3.80
N ALA A 130 9.34 3.52 -3.86
CA ALA A 130 9.27 2.29 -4.64
C ALA A 130 8.11 1.38 -4.17
N GLU A 131 7.95 1.19 -2.86
CA GLU A 131 6.80 0.46 -2.31
C GLU A 131 5.46 1.13 -2.67
N ALA A 132 5.40 2.46 -2.64
CA ALA A 132 4.19 3.20 -3.00
C ALA A 132 3.75 3.01 -4.46
N VAL A 133 4.66 2.63 -5.37
CA VAL A 133 4.30 2.28 -6.77
C VAL A 133 3.31 1.12 -6.80
N ILE A 134 3.51 0.06 -6.00
CA ILE A 134 2.54 -1.05 -5.91
C ILE A 134 1.24 -0.55 -5.31
N ASP A 135 1.34 0.19 -4.21
CA ASP A 135 0.16 0.60 -3.45
C ASP A 135 -0.77 1.46 -4.34
N VAL A 136 -0.22 2.33 -5.20
CA VAL A 136 -1.00 3.08 -6.22
C VAL A 136 -1.71 2.15 -7.20
N ILE A 137 -1.03 1.10 -7.68
CA ILE A 137 -1.59 0.16 -8.67
C ILE A 137 -2.72 -0.68 -8.08
N HIS A 138 -2.55 -1.14 -6.85
CA HIS A 138 -3.49 -2.04 -6.17
C HIS A 138 -4.45 -1.31 -5.23
N SER A 139 -4.48 0.03 -5.26
CA SER A 139 -5.29 0.84 -4.35
C SER A 139 -6.77 0.46 -4.43
N PRO A 140 -7.37 -0.06 -3.35
CA PRO A 140 -8.76 -0.53 -3.36
C PRO A 140 -9.79 0.59 -3.18
N SER A 141 -9.33 1.82 -2.90
CA SER A 141 -10.20 2.99 -2.73
C SER A 141 -9.50 4.29 -3.10
N SER A 142 -10.28 5.37 -3.26
CA SER A 142 -9.76 6.73 -3.48
C SER A 142 -8.89 7.22 -2.33
N LEU A 143 -9.22 6.83 -1.08
CA LEU A 143 -8.44 7.20 0.11
C LEU A 143 -7.09 6.48 0.11
N ALA A 144 -7.07 5.18 -0.19
CA ALA A 144 -5.84 4.42 -0.34
C ALA A 144 -4.96 4.97 -1.46
N LEU A 145 -5.57 5.29 -2.61
CA LEU A 145 -4.88 5.88 -3.75
C LEU A 145 -4.25 7.23 -3.40
N SER A 146 -4.99 8.09 -2.68
CA SER A 146 -4.47 9.39 -2.26
C SER A 146 -3.29 9.24 -1.30
N ALA A 147 -3.35 8.31 -0.35
CA ALA A 147 -2.26 8.04 0.58
C ALA A 147 -1.02 7.50 -0.14
N ALA A 148 -1.20 6.53 -1.04
CA ALA A 148 -0.11 5.97 -1.85
C ALA A 148 0.50 7.01 -2.80
N ALA A 149 -0.31 7.87 -3.41
CA ALA A 149 0.16 8.97 -4.26
C ALA A 149 0.99 10.00 -3.49
N ASN A 150 0.58 10.37 -2.27
CA ASN A 150 1.34 11.28 -1.41
C ASN A 150 2.69 10.66 -1.00
N GLN A 151 2.71 9.37 -0.66
CA GLN A 151 3.95 8.65 -0.36
C GLN A 151 4.86 8.55 -1.59
N LEU A 152 4.32 8.24 -2.77
CA LEU A 152 5.07 8.25 -4.02
C LEU A 152 5.64 9.65 -4.34
N GLY A 153 4.89 10.70 -4.00
CA GLY A 153 5.32 12.10 -4.08
C GLY A 153 6.48 12.47 -3.14
N GLY A 154 6.86 11.59 -2.20
CA GLY A 154 7.99 11.79 -1.31
C GLY A 154 7.64 12.26 0.10
N ALA A 155 6.34 12.40 0.45
CA ALA A 155 5.95 12.96 1.74
C ALA A 155 6.56 12.21 2.94
N LEU A 156 6.58 10.86 2.89
CA LEU A 156 7.21 10.05 3.93
C LEU A 156 8.74 10.15 3.91
N SER A 157 9.34 10.17 2.71
CA SER A 157 10.78 10.33 2.52
C SER A 157 11.28 11.64 3.14
N ASP A 158 10.58 12.74 2.87
CA ASP A 158 10.92 14.06 3.36
C ASP A 158 10.85 14.13 4.89
N GLU A 159 9.78 13.60 5.48
CA GLU A 159 9.60 13.60 6.94
C GLU A 159 10.65 12.73 7.66
N ILE A 160 10.96 11.54 7.12
CA ILE A 160 12.03 10.69 7.66
C ILE A 160 13.41 11.34 7.50
N ASN A 161 13.69 11.98 6.37
CA ASN A 161 14.97 12.66 6.16
C ASN A 161 15.13 13.85 7.09
N GLN A 162 14.08 14.65 7.33
CA GLN A 162 14.12 15.75 8.31
C GLN A 162 14.47 15.26 9.71
N ILE A 163 13.86 14.16 10.17
CA ILE A 163 14.18 13.56 11.48
C ILE A 163 15.63 13.05 11.47
N ARG A 164 16.03 12.35 10.40
CA ARG A 164 17.37 11.75 10.28
C ARG A 164 18.47 12.81 10.23
N ASP A 165 18.24 13.95 9.60
CA ASP A 165 19.21 15.03 9.52
C ASP A 165 19.53 15.57 10.91
N VAL A 166 18.52 15.74 11.78
CA VAL A 166 18.73 16.10 13.19
C VAL A 166 19.55 15.03 13.93
N VAL A 167 19.27 13.74 13.71
CA VAL A 167 20.06 12.64 14.31
C VAL A 167 21.52 12.71 13.87
N LEU A 168 21.78 12.96 12.58
CA LEU A 168 23.13 13.08 12.04
C LEU A 168 23.86 14.33 12.55
N GLU A 169 23.15 15.44 12.75
CA GLU A 169 23.71 16.64 13.39
C GLU A 169 24.15 16.35 14.83
N VAL A 170 23.32 15.65 15.63
CA VAL A 170 23.71 15.24 16.99
C VAL A 170 24.93 14.31 16.96
N LEU A 171 24.98 13.36 16.03
CA LEU A 171 26.12 12.46 15.86
C LEU A 171 27.40 13.24 15.49
N ALA A 172 27.29 14.22 14.60
CA ALA A 172 28.42 15.08 14.22
C ALA A 172 28.93 15.91 15.40
N LYS A 173 28.03 16.50 16.20
CA LYS A 173 28.38 17.24 17.42
C LYS A 173 29.12 16.37 18.44
N ILE A 174 28.63 15.14 18.66
CA ILE A 174 29.28 14.18 19.56
C ILE A 174 30.67 13.80 19.07
N ASN A 175 30.82 13.48 17.78
CA ASN A 175 32.12 13.11 17.22
C ASN A 175 33.12 14.27 17.28
N ALA A 176 32.68 15.49 16.99
CA ALA A 176 33.53 16.69 17.12
C ALA A 176 34.02 16.89 18.56
N ASN A 177 33.15 16.69 19.55
CA ASN A 177 33.54 16.79 20.96
C ASN A 177 34.51 15.67 21.40
N LEU A 178 34.35 14.45 20.88
CA LEU A 178 35.27 13.34 21.13
C LEU A 178 36.66 13.59 20.53
N ASP A 179 36.72 14.19 19.33
CA ASP A 179 37.98 14.52 18.64
C ASP A 179 38.68 15.74 19.26
N TYR A 180 37.92 16.71 19.77
CA TYR A 180 38.42 17.99 20.31
C TYR A 180 37.79 18.36 21.67
N PRO A 181 38.10 17.61 22.75
CA PRO A 181 37.46 17.81 24.05
C PRO A 181 37.86 19.12 24.77
N GLU A 182 38.92 19.80 24.29
CA GLU A 182 39.37 21.09 24.85
C GLU A 182 38.62 22.30 24.27
N GLU A 183 37.81 22.12 23.22
CA GLU A 183 36.98 23.18 22.66
C GLU A 183 35.66 23.30 23.44
N ASP A 184 35.56 24.31 24.31
CA ASP A 184 34.31 24.68 25.00
C ASP A 184 33.32 25.30 24.01
N VAL A 185 32.47 24.47 23.42
CA VAL A 185 31.41 24.89 22.50
C VAL A 185 30.04 24.53 23.11
N ASP A 186 29.23 25.55 23.39
CA ASP A 186 27.89 25.44 24.01
C ASP A 186 26.98 24.42 23.29
N GLU A 187 27.14 24.25 21.97
CA GLU A 187 26.32 23.32 21.19
C GLU A 187 26.59 21.83 21.50
N TYR A 188 27.76 21.50 22.05
CA TYR A 188 28.16 20.14 22.46
C TYR A 188 27.71 19.80 23.88
N GLU A 189 27.14 20.75 24.61
CA GLU A 189 26.65 20.51 25.96
C GLU A 189 25.46 19.54 25.98
N PRO A 190 25.35 18.69 27.02
CA PRO A 190 24.26 17.72 27.14
C PRO A 190 22.86 18.33 26.99
N GLY A 191 22.64 19.56 27.47
CA GLY A 191 21.35 20.24 27.37
C GLY A 191 20.94 20.56 25.93
N SER A 192 21.89 20.97 25.09
CA SER A 192 21.69 21.22 23.65
C SER A 192 21.34 19.92 22.92
N LEU A 193 22.14 18.86 23.15
CA LEU A 193 21.93 17.55 22.53
C LEU A 193 20.59 16.92 22.95
N LEU A 194 20.21 16.99 24.23
CA LEU A 194 18.92 16.50 24.72
C LEU A 194 17.73 17.20 24.05
N LYS A 195 17.83 18.50 23.78
CA LYS A 195 16.79 19.25 23.07
C LYS A 195 16.60 18.72 21.66
N ASP A 196 17.69 18.42 20.95
CA ASP A 196 17.62 17.86 19.60
C ASP A 196 17.09 16.42 19.60
N LEU A 197 17.51 15.57 20.56
CA LEU A 197 16.96 14.22 20.75
C LEU A 197 15.45 14.24 21.07
N THR A 198 14.99 15.22 21.85
CA THR A 198 13.55 15.40 22.15
C THR A 198 12.76 15.71 20.88
N LYS A 199 13.27 16.58 19.99
CA LYS A 199 12.63 16.85 18.69
C LYS A 199 12.50 15.58 17.84
N VAL A 200 13.54 14.73 17.84
CA VAL A 200 13.53 13.45 17.12
C VAL A 200 12.46 12.52 17.70
N GLN A 201 12.36 12.42 19.03
CA GLN A 201 11.32 11.64 19.70
C GLN A 201 9.92 12.14 19.35
N ASP A 202 9.69 13.45 19.37
CA ASP A 202 8.39 14.05 19.05
C ASP A 202 7.99 13.78 17.60
N GLY A 203 8.93 13.92 16.65
CA GLY A 203 8.70 13.58 15.24
C GLY A 203 8.34 12.11 15.04
N LEU A 204 9.08 11.20 15.70
CA LEU A 204 8.80 9.76 15.61
C LEU A 204 7.46 9.37 16.25
N ASN A 205 7.12 9.97 17.39
CA ASN A 205 5.82 9.75 18.04
C ASN A 205 4.66 10.25 17.17
N SER A 206 4.82 11.41 16.52
CA SER A 206 3.85 11.94 15.55
C SER A 206 3.63 10.96 14.39
N LEU A 207 4.70 10.46 13.77
CA LEU A 207 4.63 9.46 12.71
C LEU A 207 3.95 8.17 13.18
N LEU A 208 4.38 7.61 14.31
CA LEU A 208 3.83 6.37 14.86
C LEU A 208 2.35 6.48 15.23
N ALA A 209 1.88 7.66 15.66
CA ALA A 209 0.47 7.91 15.92
C ALA A 209 -0.40 7.74 14.66
N THR A 210 0.16 7.92 13.46
CA THR A 210 -0.56 7.69 12.19
C THR A 210 -0.63 6.22 11.77
N ALA A 211 0.25 5.36 12.30
CA ALA A 211 0.52 4.04 11.73
C ALA A 211 -0.69 3.10 11.71
N ASN A 212 -1.49 3.12 12.77
CA ASN A 212 -2.69 2.28 12.83
C ASN A 212 -3.73 2.72 11.80
N ARG A 213 -3.92 4.04 11.62
CA ARG A 213 -4.87 4.57 10.62
C ARG A 213 -4.36 4.33 9.21
N GLY A 214 -3.07 4.53 8.96
CA GLY A 214 -2.43 4.26 7.68
C GLY A 214 -2.59 2.82 7.21
N ARG A 215 -2.42 1.87 8.14
CA ARG A 215 -2.69 0.45 7.87
C ARG A 215 -4.15 0.20 7.47
N LEU A 216 -5.12 0.77 8.19
CA LEU A 216 -6.55 0.59 7.86
C LEU A 216 -6.92 1.19 6.50
N ILE A 217 -6.29 2.30 6.10
CA ILE A 217 -6.47 2.90 4.77
C ILE A 217 -5.91 1.99 3.68
N ARG A 218 -4.72 1.44 3.89
CA ARG A 218 -4.02 0.61 2.90
C ARG A 218 -4.64 -0.78 2.76
N ASP A 219 -4.80 -1.47 3.88
CA ASP A 219 -5.17 -2.89 3.91
C ASP A 219 -6.69 -3.09 4.03
N GLY A 220 -7.44 -2.08 4.48
CA GLY A 220 -8.84 -2.18 4.82
C GLY A 220 -9.09 -2.60 6.27
N ILE A 221 -10.36 -2.61 6.67
CA ILE A 221 -10.83 -2.99 8.00
C ILE A 221 -11.36 -4.41 7.94
N ASP A 222 -10.69 -5.31 8.66
CA ASP A 222 -11.15 -6.69 8.79
C ASP A 222 -12.50 -6.72 9.51
N THR A 223 -13.54 -7.13 8.80
CA THR A 223 -14.94 -6.97 9.19
C THR A 223 -15.65 -8.31 9.25
N VAL A 224 -16.34 -8.58 10.35
CA VAL A 224 -17.21 -9.76 10.50
C VAL A 224 -18.66 -9.31 10.60
N ILE A 225 -19.55 -9.99 9.87
CA ILE A 225 -21.00 -9.82 10.00
C ILE A 225 -21.54 -10.99 10.82
N CYS A 226 -22.17 -10.72 11.95
CA CYS A 226 -22.74 -11.75 12.82
C CYS A 226 -24.16 -11.38 13.28
N GLY A 227 -24.91 -12.37 13.77
CA GLY A 227 -26.31 -12.22 14.14
C GLY A 227 -27.06 -13.54 14.03
N LYS A 228 -28.27 -13.60 14.58
CA LYS A 228 -29.11 -14.80 14.54
C LYS A 228 -29.46 -15.24 13.11
N PRO A 229 -29.92 -16.48 12.91
CA PRO A 229 -30.58 -16.84 11.65
C PRO A 229 -31.71 -15.86 11.29
N ASN A 230 -31.94 -15.61 10.00
CA ASN A 230 -33.07 -14.81 9.47
C ASN A 230 -33.14 -13.30 9.82
N VAL A 231 -32.14 -12.73 10.50
CA VAL A 231 -32.03 -11.27 10.77
C VAL A 231 -31.63 -10.45 9.53
N GLY A 232 -31.23 -11.11 8.44
CA GLY A 232 -30.89 -10.48 7.17
C GLY A 232 -29.39 -10.18 6.96
N LYS A 233 -28.48 -10.96 7.57
CA LYS A 233 -27.02 -10.86 7.36
C LYS A 233 -26.61 -10.85 5.88
N SER A 234 -27.09 -11.83 5.11
CA SER A 234 -26.81 -11.93 3.67
C SER A 234 -27.38 -10.75 2.89
N SER A 235 -28.53 -10.23 3.32
CA SER A 235 -29.13 -9.04 2.70
C SER A 235 -28.27 -7.80 2.96
N VAL A 236 -27.73 -7.64 4.18
CA VAL A 236 -26.80 -6.55 4.51
C VAL A 236 -25.51 -6.70 3.70
N LEU A 237 -24.91 -7.89 3.63
CA LEU A 237 -23.72 -8.13 2.81
C LEU A 237 -23.97 -7.77 1.34
N ASN A 238 -25.09 -8.20 0.78
CA ASN A 238 -25.47 -7.86 -0.60
C ASN A 238 -25.71 -6.35 -0.79
N LEU A 239 -26.31 -5.67 0.18
CA LEU A 239 -26.46 -4.21 0.13
C LEU A 239 -25.08 -3.53 0.08
N LEU A 240 -24.18 -3.96 0.96
CA LEU A 240 -22.80 -3.48 1.03
C LEU A 240 -22.05 -3.72 -0.29
N ALA A 241 -22.10 -4.94 -0.83
CA ALA A 241 -21.46 -5.30 -2.09
C ALA A 241 -22.08 -4.62 -3.34
N ARG A 242 -23.37 -4.27 -3.31
CA ARG A 242 -24.01 -3.53 -4.41
C ARG A 242 -23.58 -2.07 -4.47
N GLU A 243 -23.31 -1.46 -3.32
CA GLU A 243 -22.83 -0.06 -3.25
C GLU A 243 -21.32 0.07 -3.40
N SER A 244 -20.55 -1.02 -3.29
CA SER A 244 -19.14 -1.00 -3.64
C SER A 244 -18.96 -0.79 -5.15
N ARG A 245 -18.77 0.47 -5.56
CA ARG A 245 -18.31 0.86 -6.91
C ARG A 245 -16.79 0.69 -7.07
N ALA A 246 -16.25 -0.46 -6.68
CA ALA A 246 -14.86 -0.81 -6.96
C ALA A 246 -14.86 -2.09 -7.79
N ILE A 247 -14.40 -1.97 -9.03
CA ILE A 247 -14.17 -3.10 -9.92
C ILE A 247 -13.16 -4.01 -9.20
N VAL A 248 -13.64 -5.09 -8.59
CA VAL A 248 -12.79 -6.19 -8.13
C VAL A 248 -12.20 -6.77 -9.41
N THR A 249 -10.97 -6.41 -9.71
CA THR A 249 -10.23 -7.14 -10.74
C THR A 249 -9.95 -8.52 -10.18
N ASP A 250 -10.41 -9.55 -10.88
CA ASP A 250 -10.01 -10.93 -10.65
C ASP A 250 -8.50 -11.03 -10.90
N ILE A 251 -7.65 -10.70 -9.91
CA ILE A 251 -6.24 -11.05 -9.98
C ILE A 251 -6.16 -12.55 -9.74
N ALA A 252 -6.10 -13.31 -10.83
CA ALA A 252 -5.83 -14.74 -10.79
C ALA A 252 -4.47 -14.99 -10.10
N GLY A 253 -4.48 -15.55 -8.89
CA GLY A 253 -3.23 -15.94 -8.23
C GLY A 253 -3.26 -16.16 -6.71
N THR A 254 -4.24 -15.66 -5.96
CA THR A 254 -4.28 -15.87 -4.49
C THR A 254 -5.10 -17.10 -4.10
N THR A 255 -4.65 -18.28 -4.53
CA THR A 255 -5.12 -19.52 -3.91
C THR A 255 -4.48 -19.67 -2.52
N ARG A 256 -5.25 -19.52 -1.44
CA ARG A 256 -5.46 -20.56 -0.39
C ARG A 256 -6.11 -20.13 0.91
N ASP A 257 -6.38 -18.85 1.14
CA ASP A 257 -7.06 -18.40 2.35
C ASP A 257 -8.43 -17.80 2.03
N VAL A 258 -9.31 -17.85 3.02
CA VAL A 258 -10.74 -17.47 3.05
C VAL A 258 -11.18 -16.52 1.91
N ILE A 259 -12.29 -16.82 1.25
CA ILE A 259 -12.91 -15.91 0.27
C ILE A 259 -13.27 -14.61 1.01
N GLU A 260 -12.39 -13.62 0.93
CA GLU A 260 -12.56 -12.26 1.44
C GLU A 260 -13.32 -11.46 0.39
N GLU A 261 -14.50 -10.95 0.73
CA GLU A 261 -15.15 -9.93 -0.09
C GLU A 261 -14.69 -8.56 0.36
N ARG A 262 -14.20 -7.75 -0.58
CA ARG A 262 -13.83 -6.36 -0.31
C ARG A 262 -14.97 -5.43 -0.70
N VAL A 263 -15.52 -4.74 0.30
CA VAL A 263 -16.55 -3.73 0.11
C VAL A 263 -15.94 -2.34 0.32
N THR A 264 -16.22 -1.40 -0.57
CA THR A 264 -15.80 0.00 -0.42
C THR A 264 -16.99 0.90 -0.10
N LEU A 265 -16.97 1.57 1.07
CA LEU A 265 -17.98 2.54 1.53
C LEU A 265 -17.35 3.93 1.67
N ASN A 266 -17.72 4.91 0.84
CA ASN A 266 -17.12 6.26 0.79
C ASN A 266 -15.57 6.29 0.83
N GLY A 267 -14.92 5.27 0.25
CA GLY A 267 -13.46 5.15 0.24
C GLY A 267 -12.87 4.36 1.40
N ILE A 268 -13.67 3.91 2.37
CA ILE A 268 -13.28 2.94 3.39
C ILE A 268 -13.43 1.54 2.84
N VAL A 269 -12.39 0.72 2.96
CA VAL A 269 -12.43 -0.67 2.55
C VAL A 269 -12.73 -1.55 3.76
N LEU A 270 -13.74 -2.40 3.63
CA LEU A 270 -14.07 -3.46 4.58
C LEU A 270 -13.69 -4.79 3.94
N ASN A 271 -12.77 -5.52 4.59
CA ASN A 271 -12.47 -6.91 4.23
C ASN A 271 -13.49 -7.77 4.97
N VAL A 272 -14.59 -8.10 4.30
CA VAL A 272 -15.67 -8.86 4.91
C VAL A 272 -15.33 -10.34 4.87
N PHE A 273 -15.08 -10.89 6.04
CA PHE A 273 -14.88 -12.32 6.23
C PHE A 273 -16.25 -12.97 6.31
N ASP A 274 -16.75 -13.46 5.16
CA ASP A 274 -17.87 -14.39 5.15
C ASP A 274 -17.48 -15.73 4.55
N THR A 275 -17.82 -16.71 5.34
CA THR A 275 -17.66 -18.14 5.16
C THR A 275 -18.21 -18.69 3.85
N ALA A 276 -17.30 -19.28 3.07
CA ALA A 276 -17.55 -20.21 1.99
C ALA A 276 -18.46 -19.70 0.85
N GLY A 277 -17.83 -19.06 -0.13
CA GLY A 277 -18.18 -19.30 -1.52
C GLY A 277 -19.40 -18.54 -1.98
N ILE A 278 -19.21 -17.25 -2.27
CA ILE A 278 -20.10 -16.52 -3.17
C ILE A 278 -19.78 -16.98 -4.60
N ARG A 279 -20.26 -18.20 -4.90
CA ARG A 279 -20.63 -18.75 -6.19
C ARG A 279 -21.40 -20.05 -5.92
N GLN A 280 -22.71 -19.95 -6.09
CA GLN A 280 -23.74 -21.01 -6.05
C GLN A 280 -24.06 -21.65 -4.70
N THR A 281 -25.07 -21.12 -3.99
CA THR A 281 -26.34 -21.79 -3.57
C THR A 281 -27.04 -20.97 -2.49
N GLU A 282 -28.38 -20.88 -2.56
CA GLU A 282 -29.24 -20.14 -1.62
C GLU A 282 -29.21 -20.72 -0.17
N ASP A 283 -28.59 -21.88 0.05
CA ASP A 283 -28.73 -22.67 1.29
C ASP A 283 -27.48 -22.75 2.20
N ARG A 284 -26.42 -21.94 1.99
CA ARG A 284 -25.17 -22.06 2.80
C ARG A 284 -24.84 -20.89 3.74
N ILE A 285 -25.57 -19.77 3.67
CA ILE A 285 -25.27 -18.57 4.48
C ILE A 285 -25.80 -18.67 5.92
N GLU A 286 -26.65 -19.65 6.22
CA GLU A 286 -27.32 -19.73 7.53
C GLU A 286 -26.49 -20.42 8.63
N SER A 287 -25.43 -21.17 8.30
CA SER A 287 -24.84 -22.20 9.19
C SER A 287 -23.57 -21.79 9.95
N LEU A 288 -23.28 -20.50 10.15
CA LEU A 288 -22.25 -20.10 11.11
C LEU A 288 -22.87 -19.46 12.34
N GLY A 289 -23.22 -20.36 13.26
CA GLY A 289 -23.35 -19.98 14.66
C GLY A 289 -22.04 -19.41 15.20
N ILE A 290 -22.17 -18.64 16.28
CA ILE A 290 -21.10 -17.93 17.00
C ILE A 290 -19.85 -18.80 17.16
N ASP A 291 -20.01 -20.11 17.43
CA ASP A 291 -18.91 -21.04 17.69
C ASP A 291 -17.91 -21.21 16.52
N LYS A 292 -18.35 -21.10 15.27
CA LYS A 292 -17.44 -21.12 14.12
C LYS A 292 -16.89 -19.73 13.76
N SER A 293 -17.58 -18.66 14.16
CA SER A 293 -17.16 -17.27 13.92
C SER A 293 -16.26 -16.69 15.00
N LYS A 294 -16.14 -17.33 16.18
CA LYS A 294 -15.27 -16.89 17.30
C LYS A 294 -13.85 -16.54 16.88
N LYS A 295 -13.21 -17.39 16.05
CA LYS A 295 -11.84 -17.15 15.56
C LYS A 295 -11.71 -15.91 14.67
N TYR A 296 -12.76 -15.59 13.91
CA TYR A 296 -12.79 -14.39 13.06
C TYR A 296 -13.13 -13.16 13.87
N ILE A 297 -14.09 -13.25 14.80
CA ILE A 297 -14.45 -12.18 15.74
C ILE A 297 -13.24 -11.76 16.59
N GLU A 298 -12.39 -12.72 16.99
CA GLU A 298 -11.16 -12.41 17.73
C GLU A 298 -10.18 -11.55 16.93
N LYS A 299 -10.09 -11.80 15.62
CA LYS A 299 -9.16 -11.11 14.69
C LYS A 299 -9.77 -9.88 14.02
N ALA A 300 -11.10 -9.73 14.07
CA ALA A 300 -11.81 -8.66 13.39
C ALA A 300 -11.45 -7.29 13.96
N GLY A 301 -11.16 -6.35 13.06
CA GLY A 301 -11.06 -4.94 13.39
C GLY A 301 -12.43 -4.32 13.67
N LEU A 302 -13.50 -4.82 13.03
CA LEU A 302 -14.89 -4.38 13.14
C LEU A 302 -15.86 -5.58 13.17
N VAL A 303 -16.88 -5.51 14.02
CA VAL A 303 -18.00 -6.46 14.06
C VAL A 303 -19.29 -5.72 13.73
N LEU A 304 -19.94 -6.11 12.64
CA LEU A 304 -21.29 -5.67 12.28
C LEU A 304 -22.30 -6.68 12.85
N PHE A 305 -22.93 -6.33 13.95
CA PHE A 305 -23.91 -7.20 14.62
C PHE A 305 -25.32 -6.88 14.12
N VAL A 306 -25.89 -7.78 13.32
CA VAL A 306 -27.20 -7.60 12.69
C VAL A 306 -28.31 -8.16 13.58
N VAL A 307 -29.26 -7.30 13.90
CA VAL A 307 -30.48 -7.63 14.67
C VAL A 307 -31.70 -7.27 13.83
N ASP A 308 -32.76 -8.09 13.89
CA ASP A 308 -34.03 -7.75 13.25
C ASP A 308 -34.73 -6.64 14.04
N GLY A 309 -34.69 -5.42 13.52
CA GLY A 309 -35.33 -4.26 14.12
C GLY A 309 -36.86 -4.25 14.02
N SER A 310 -37.49 -5.21 13.34
CA SER A 310 -38.96 -5.31 13.25
C SER A 310 -39.58 -6.17 14.37
N GLN A 311 -38.75 -6.76 15.23
CA GLN A 311 -39.17 -7.67 16.31
C GLN A 311 -38.54 -7.25 17.64
N ASP A 312 -39.11 -7.72 18.75
CA ASP A 312 -38.54 -7.48 20.07
C ASP A 312 -37.15 -8.11 20.21
N ILE A 313 -36.26 -7.41 20.92
CA ILE A 313 -34.93 -7.95 21.25
C ILE A 313 -35.12 -9.16 22.15
N THR A 314 -34.43 -10.23 21.79
CA THR A 314 -34.71 -11.55 22.31
C THR A 314 -33.45 -12.07 23.01
N GLN A 315 -33.55 -12.97 24.00
CA GLN A 315 -32.42 -13.28 24.91
C GLN A 315 -31.14 -13.70 24.17
N GLU A 316 -31.28 -14.48 23.10
CA GLU A 316 -30.12 -14.90 22.30
C GLU A 316 -29.40 -13.70 21.60
N ASP A 317 -30.06 -12.54 21.40
CA ASP A 317 -29.41 -11.34 20.83
C ASP A 317 -28.49 -10.73 21.88
N LEU A 318 -28.97 -10.70 23.12
CA LEU A 318 -28.19 -10.26 24.29
C LEU A 318 -27.02 -11.22 24.52
N ASP A 319 -27.25 -12.53 24.45
CA ASP A 319 -26.21 -13.54 24.63
C ASP A 319 -25.11 -13.41 23.55
N ILE A 320 -25.49 -13.20 22.28
CA ILE A 320 -24.52 -12.91 21.21
C ILE A 320 -23.75 -11.63 21.53
N PHE A 321 -24.46 -10.54 21.87
CA PHE A 321 -23.87 -9.25 22.14
C PHE A 321 -22.85 -9.29 23.28
N GLU A 322 -23.15 -10.01 24.38
CA GLU A 322 -22.22 -10.21 25.49
C GLU A 322 -20.89 -10.83 25.04
N THR A 323 -20.90 -11.71 24.04
CA THR A 323 -19.65 -12.33 23.53
C THR A 323 -18.79 -11.38 22.69
N ILE A 324 -19.37 -10.28 22.18
CA ILE A 324 -18.70 -9.34 21.28
C ILE A 324 -18.57 -7.93 21.86
N ARG A 325 -19.17 -7.63 23.01
CA ARG A 325 -19.27 -6.27 23.57
C ARG A 325 -17.92 -5.56 23.73
N ASP A 326 -16.86 -6.30 24.07
CA ASP A 326 -15.50 -5.75 24.24
C ASP A 326 -14.77 -5.51 22.90
N LYS A 327 -15.41 -5.79 21.77
CA LYS A 327 -14.89 -5.56 20.42
C LYS A 327 -15.38 -4.22 19.88
N ASN A 328 -14.82 -3.80 18.74
CA ASN A 328 -15.35 -2.70 17.96
C ASN A 328 -16.66 -3.14 17.28
N VAL A 329 -17.79 -3.02 17.98
CA VAL A 329 -19.11 -3.43 17.47
C VAL A 329 -19.89 -2.23 16.95
N ILE A 330 -20.57 -2.41 15.81
CA ILE A 330 -21.69 -1.58 15.38
C ILE A 330 -22.91 -2.48 15.24
N VAL A 331 -23.97 -2.19 15.99
CA VAL A 331 -25.25 -2.89 15.94
C VAL A 331 -26.07 -2.34 14.78
N LEU A 332 -26.46 -3.23 13.86
CA LEU A 332 -27.31 -2.92 12.72
C LEU A 332 -28.73 -3.39 13.02
N LEU A 333 -29.63 -2.45 13.32
CA LEU A 333 -31.07 -2.72 13.46
C LEU A 333 -31.68 -2.79 12.06
N ASN A 334 -31.63 -3.98 11.48
CA ASN A 334 -32.05 -4.24 10.10
C ASN A 334 -33.59 -4.25 9.97
N LYS A 335 -34.11 -4.15 8.74
CA LYS A 335 -35.55 -4.09 8.44
C LYS A 335 -36.26 -2.89 9.05
N CYS A 336 -35.56 -1.74 9.17
CA CYS A 336 -36.14 -0.52 9.72
C CYS A 336 -37.34 0.02 8.90
N ASP A 337 -37.53 -0.48 7.67
CA ASP A 337 -38.70 -0.22 6.83
C ASP A 337 -40.02 -0.80 7.38
N LEU A 338 -39.97 -1.72 8.36
CA LEU A 338 -41.12 -2.44 8.91
C LEU A 338 -41.55 -1.97 10.32
N ASN A 339 -41.23 -0.73 10.69
CA ASN A 339 -41.25 -0.16 12.04
C ASN A 339 -40.11 -0.67 12.93
N CYS A 340 -39.07 0.14 13.07
CA CYS A 340 -37.90 -0.18 13.88
C CYS A 340 -38.18 -0.06 15.38
N ILE A 341 -37.85 -1.10 16.15
CA ILE A 341 -37.93 -1.11 17.60
C ILE A 341 -36.94 -0.13 18.25
N LYS A 342 -37.28 0.35 19.44
CA LYS A 342 -36.31 1.05 20.30
C LYS A 342 -35.52 0.01 21.08
N THR A 343 -34.19 0.14 21.08
CA THR A 343 -33.30 -0.81 21.77
C THR A 343 -33.42 -0.76 23.29
N GLY A 344 -33.93 0.35 23.86
CA GLY A 344 -34.19 0.46 25.31
C GLY A 344 -32.97 0.26 26.21
N GLY A 345 -31.75 0.41 25.68
CA GLY A 345 -30.49 0.17 26.39
C GLY A 345 -29.95 -1.26 26.29
N ALA A 346 -30.61 -2.16 25.54
CA ALA A 346 -30.19 -3.56 25.37
C ALA A 346 -28.75 -3.74 24.83
N PHE A 347 -28.25 -2.75 24.10
CA PHE A 347 -26.91 -2.74 23.51
C PHE A 347 -26.06 -1.57 24.03
N ASP A 348 -26.25 -1.20 25.30
CA ASP A 348 -25.48 -0.13 25.93
C ASP A 348 -23.97 -0.34 25.78
N GLY A 349 -23.27 0.74 25.44
CA GLY A 349 -21.82 0.73 25.17
C GLY A 349 -21.42 0.42 23.72
N ALA A 350 -22.37 0.05 22.85
CA ALA A 350 -22.11 -0.11 21.41
C ALA A 350 -22.82 0.96 20.57
N ASP A 351 -22.20 1.28 19.43
CA ASP A 351 -22.80 2.12 18.42
C ASP A 351 -23.97 1.37 17.75
N ALA A 352 -25.10 2.02 17.50
CA ALA A 352 -26.26 1.41 16.85
C ALA A 352 -26.73 2.24 15.65
N VAL A 353 -27.03 1.57 14.54
CA VAL A 353 -27.50 2.18 13.29
C VAL A 353 -28.73 1.41 12.80
N ALA A 354 -29.83 2.12 12.58
CA ALA A 354 -30.98 1.56 11.88
C ALA A 354 -30.69 1.47 10.38
N ILE A 355 -30.93 0.29 9.80
CA ILE A 355 -30.68 0.03 8.38
C ILE A 355 -31.83 -0.77 7.78
N SER A 356 -32.08 -0.57 6.48
CA SER A 356 -32.88 -1.50 5.70
C SER A 356 -32.03 -2.05 4.57
N ALA A 357 -31.64 -3.32 4.70
CA ALA A 357 -30.97 -4.05 3.63
C ALA A 357 -31.76 -4.09 2.30
N LYS A 358 -33.09 -3.87 2.38
CA LYS A 358 -34.00 -3.88 1.23
C LYS A 358 -34.01 -2.55 0.49
N THR A 359 -34.05 -1.42 1.21
CA THR A 359 -34.17 -0.09 0.61
C THR A 359 -32.83 0.64 0.50
N GLY A 360 -31.81 0.23 1.26
CA GLY A 360 -30.53 0.94 1.39
C GLY A 360 -30.55 2.07 2.41
N GLU A 361 -31.68 2.32 3.08
CA GLU A 361 -31.79 3.31 4.15
C GLU A 361 -30.80 2.98 5.28
N GLY A 362 -30.14 4.00 5.83
CA GLY A 362 -29.18 3.86 6.93
C GLY A 362 -27.73 3.63 6.50
N LEU A 363 -27.44 3.38 5.21
CA LEU A 363 -26.07 3.13 4.75
C LEU A 363 -25.13 4.31 4.99
N THR A 364 -25.56 5.54 4.71
CA THR A 364 -24.75 6.75 5.00
C THR A 364 -24.46 6.89 6.50
N ALA A 365 -25.43 6.57 7.35
CA ALA A 365 -25.25 6.61 8.79
C ALA A 365 -24.24 5.55 9.27
N LEU A 366 -24.30 4.34 8.69
CA LEU A 366 -23.31 3.30 8.92
C LEU A 366 -21.90 3.76 8.52
N THR A 367 -21.75 4.32 7.32
CA THR A 367 -20.45 4.80 6.83
C THR A 367 -19.87 5.87 7.74
N ASN A 368 -20.66 6.90 8.10
CA ASN A 368 -20.22 7.96 9.02
C ASN A 368 -19.82 7.40 10.39
N LYS A 369 -20.52 6.37 10.86
CA LYS A 369 -20.22 5.74 12.15
C LYS A 369 -18.90 4.97 12.12
N ILE A 370 -18.62 4.28 11.00
CA ILE A 370 -17.33 3.61 10.79
C ILE A 370 -16.21 4.66 10.71
N GLU A 371 -16.42 5.76 9.98
CA GLU A 371 -15.45 6.88 9.88
C GLU A 371 -15.09 7.45 11.25
N GLU A 372 -16.09 7.72 12.10
CA GLU A 372 -15.93 8.24 13.46
C GLU A 372 -15.17 7.24 14.34
N LYS A 373 -15.60 5.97 14.33
CA LYS A 373 -15.05 4.91 15.17
C LYS A 373 -13.57 4.64 14.92
N PHE A 374 -13.13 4.71 13.67
CA PHE A 374 -11.73 4.50 13.28
C PHE A 374 -10.96 5.81 13.01
N GLN A 375 -11.60 6.96 13.21
CA GLN A 375 -11.01 8.29 13.05
C GLN A 375 -10.38 8.51 11.66
N LEU A 376 -11.08 8.03 10.62
CA LEU A 376 -10.56 8.01 9.23
C LEU A 376 -10.71 9.38 8.53
N GLY A 377 -11.69 10.20 8.94
CA GLY A 377 -12.00 11.49 8.31
C GLY A 377 -10.99 12.63 8.54
N VAL A 378 -10.06 12.47 9.49
CA VAL A 378 -9.10 13.54 9.88
C VAL A 378 -7.90 13.64 8.92
N LEU A 379 -7.63 12.60 8.12
CA LEU A 379 -6.41 12.52 7.31
C LEU A 379 -6.49 13.28 5.97
N SER A 380 -7.70 13.57 5.48
CA SER A 380 -7.91 14.29 4.21
C SER A 380 -7.47 15.77 4.25
N ALA A 381 -7.31 16.34 5.44
CA ALA A 381 -7.07 17.77 5.60
C ALA A 381 -5.58 18.17 5.71
N GLU A 382 -4.65 17.25 6.00
CA GLU A 382 -3.30 17.65 6.45
C GLU A 382 -2.11 17.30 5.55
N ASN A 383 -2.27 16.55 4.44
CA ASN A 383 -1.12 16.20 3.55
C ASN A 383 0.12 15.60 4.28
N ARG A 384 -0.02 15.17 5.53
CA ARG A 384 1.09 14.67 6.35
C ARG A 384 1.50 13.26 5.92
N ALA A 385 2.74 12.89 6.18
CA ALA A 385 3.18 11.52 5.97
C ALA A 385 2.35 10.55 6.83
N VAL A 386 1.97 9.43 6.23
CA VAL A 386 1.23 8.37 6.92
C VAL A 386 2.04 7.10 6.84
N LEU A 387 2.30 6.48 8.00
CA LEU A 387 2.91 5.16 8.04
C LEU A 387 1.88 4.10 7.66
N THR A 388 2.01 3.51 6.48
CA THR A 388 1.08 2.51 5.95
C THR A 388 1.59 1.08 6.08
N ASN A 389 2.92 0.88 6.05
CA ASN A 389 3.57 -0.43 6.05
C ASN A 389 4.09 -0.80 7.45
N LEU A 390 3.90 -2.07 7.85
CA LEU A 390 4.44 -2.62 9.09
C LEU A 390 5.96 -2.48 9.18
N ARG A 391 6.68 -2.65 8.06
CA ARG A 391 8.14 -2.46 8.00
C ARG A 391 8.55 -1.05 8.43
N HIS A 392 7.85 -0.03 7.93
CA HIS A 392 8.12 1.36 8.30
C HIS A 392 7.81 1.61 9.78
N LYS A 393 6.70 1.04 10.28
CA LYS A 393 6.31 1.14 11.68
C LYS A 393 7.34 0.50 12.61
N GLU A 394 7.84 -0.69 12.29
CA GLU A 394 8.87 -1.39 13.07
C GLU A 394 10.18 -0.61 13.09
N ALA A 395 10.64 -0.13 11.94
CA ALA A 395 11.84 0.71 11.84
C ALA A 395 11.70 2.02 12.64
N ALA A 396 10.55 2.70 12.56
CA ALA A 396 10.28 3.91 13.34
C ALA A 396 10.22 3.63 14.86
N HIS A 397 9.65 2.49 15.28
CA HIS A 397 9.66 2.06 16.68
C HIS A 397 11.08 1.78 17.18
N ASN A 398 11.90 1.08 16.39
CA ASN A 398 13.27 0.80 16.74
C ASN A 398 14.11 2.08 16.82
N ALA A 399 13.92 3.01 15.88
CA ALA A 399 14.53 4.34 15.93
C ALA A 399 14.12 5.12 17.20
N LEU A 400 12.84 5.07 17.59
CA LEU A 400 12.33 5.71 18.81
C LEU A 400 12.94 5.07 20.07
N ALA A 401 13.06 3.75 20.09
CA ALA A 401 13.70 3.05 21.19
C ALA A 401 15.18 3.44 21.31
N ALA A 402 15.91 3.51 20.20
CA ALA A 402 17.31 3.88 20.16
C ALA A 402 17.55 5.32 20.64
N VAL A 403 16.81 6.30 20.09
CA VAL A 403 16.94 7.72 20.52
C VAL A 403 16.57 7.90 22.00
N SER A 404 15.63 7.11 22.52
CA SER A 404 15.25 7.16 23.94
C SER A 404 16.33 6.61 24.85
N ARG A 405 17.04 5.55 24.43
CA ARG A 405 18.23 5.07 25.15
C ARG A 405 19.35 6.10 25.14
N ALA A 406 19.63 6.73 23.99
CA ALA A 406 20.62 7.80 23.88
C ALA A 406 20.30 8.97 24.82
N ALA A 407 19.04 9.43 24.85
CA ALA A 407 18.62 10.52 25.74
C ALA A 407 18.73 10.14 27.23
N ALA A 408 18.40 8.89 27.59
CA ALA A 408 18.56 8.40 28.96
C ALA A 408 20.04 8.30 29.37
N ALA A 409 20.89 7.79 28.48
CA ALA A 409 22.33 7.68 28.69
C ALA A 409 22.98 9.06 28.87
N LEU A 410 22.58 10.04 28.04
CA LEU A 410 23.06 11.41 28.13
C LEU A 410 22.65 12.08 29.46
N ASN A 411 21.41 11.89 29.91
CA ASN A 411 20.96 12.36 31.24
C ASN A 411 21.72 11.69 32.39
N ALA A 412 22.08 10.43 32.24
CA ALA A 412 22.88 9.68 33.20
C ALA A 412 24.38 10.00 33.13
N GLN A 413 24.79 10.99 32.32
CA GLN A 413 26.19 11.39 32.11
C GLN A 413 27.08 10.24 31.65
N VAL A 414 26.51 9.33 30.86
CA VAL A 414 27.27 8.26 30.20
C VAL A 414 28.24 8.90 29.19
N PRO A 415 29.48 8.39 29.06
CA PRO A 415 30.43 8.83 28.06
C PRO A 415 29.86 8.88 26.64
N TYR A 416 30.25 9.91 25.88
CA TYR A 416 29.72 10.23 24.56
C TYR A 416 30.00 9.15 23.51
N ASP A 417 31.08 8.39 23.65
CA ASP A 417 31.40 7.24 22.82
C ASP A 417 30.30 6.16 22.90
N LEU A 418 29.76 5.89 24.09
CA LEU A 418 28.66 4.95 24.28
C LEU A 418 27.32 5.52 23.80
N VAL A 419 27.08 6.83 24.01
CA VAL A 419 25.86 7.50 23.50
C VAL A 419 25.82 7.50 21.97
N SER A 420 26.97 7.62 21.32
CA SER A 420 27.10 7.64 19.86
C SER A 420 26.58 6.35 19.20
N ILE A 421 26.63 5.21 19.90
CA ILE A 421 26.17 3.91 19.41
C ILE A 421 24.65 3.95 19.18
N ASP A 422 23.89 4.36 20.19
CA ASP A 422 22.43 4.43 20.10
C ASP A 422 21.95 5.48 19.07
N ILE A 423 22.68 6.58 18.90
CA ILE A 423 22.38 7.60 17.88
C ILE A 423 22.65 7.04 16.46
N THR A 424 23.74 6.30 16.30
CA THR A 424 24.06 5.60 15.05
C THR A 424 22.97 4.57 14.71
N ASP A 425 22.53 3.79 15.69
CA ASP A 425 21.42 2.83 15.53
C ASP A 425 20.12 3.53 15.13
N CYS A 426 19.80 4.68 15.74
CA CYS A 426 18.65 5.48 15.36
C CYS A 426 18.73 5.92 13.87
N ALA A 427 19.88 6.44 13.44
CA ALA A 427 20.10 6.85 12.05
C ALA A 427 20.01 5.67 11.07
N ALA A 428 20.48 4.49 11.48
CA ALA A 428 20.40 3.26 10.71
C ALA A 428 18.95 2.79 10.54
N HIS A 429 18.15 2.76 11.61
CA HIS A 429 16.74 2.38 11.52
C HIS A 429 15.91 3.36 10.68
N LEU A 430 16.17 4.67 10.76
CA LEU A 430 15.56 5.65 9.85
C LEU A 430 15.98 5.42 8.39
N GLY A 431 17.24 5.04 8.18
CA GLY A 431 17.79 4.68 6.87
C GLY A 431 17.15 3.43 6.26
N GLU A 432 16.66 2.48 7.07
CA GLU A 432 15.98 1.28 6.57
C GLU A 432 14.69 1.63 5.84
N ILE A 433 13.97 2.66 6.29
CA ILE A 433 12.70 3.11 5.70
C ILE A 433 12.93 3.62 4.26
N THR A 434 13.92 4.50 4.09
CA THR A 434 14.27 5.11 2.80
C THR A 434 15.16 4.23 1.93
N GLY A 435 15.73 3.15 2.49
CA GLY A 435 16.63 2.24 1.78
C GLY A 435 18.10 2.66 1.80
N LYS A 436 18.50 3.60 2.65
CA LYS A 436 19.90 4.04 2.81
C LYS A 436 20.79 3.00 3.53
N THR A 437 20.20 2.15 4.37
CA THR A 437 20.91 1.15 5.21
C THR A 437 20.29 -0.25 5.10
N VAL A 438 19.52 -0.50 4.04
CA VAL A 438 18.81 -1.77 3.83
C VAL A 438 19.72 -2.84 3.20
N SER A 439 19.53 -4.10 3.55
CA SER A 439 20.24 -5.22 2.92
C SER A 439 19.66 -5.56 1.54
N GLU A 440 20.49 -6.11 0.66
CA GLU A 440 20.07 -6.55 -0.68
C GLU A 440 18.95 -7.61 -0.63
N GLU A 441 18.98 -8.52 0.34
CA GLU A 441 17.92 -9.53 0.53
C GLU A 441 16.55 -8.92 0.83
N VAL A 442 16.50 -7.82 1.59
CA VAL A 442 15.24 -7.13 1.90
C VAL A 442 14.72 -6.41 0.66
N VAL A 443 15.62 -5.76 -0.09
CA VAL A 443 15.31 -5.16 -1.40
C VAL A 443 14.71 -6.22 -2.33
N ASP A 444 15.34 -7.38 -2.46
CA ASP A 444 14.85 -8.47 -3.30
C ASP A 444 13.50 -9.00 -2.86
N LYS A 445 13.26 -9.18 -1.55
CA LYS A 445 11.96 -9.61 -1.01
C LYS A 445 10.84 -8.61 -1.29
N ILE A 446 11.14 -7.31 -1.27
CA ILE A 446 10.17 -6.25 -1.59
C ILE A 446 9.82 -6.33 -3.08
N PHE A 447 10.83 -6.35 -3.95
CA PHE A 447 10.62 -6.34 -5.40
C PHE A 447 10.05 -7.65 -5.95
N ALA A 448 10.29 -8.79 -5.30
CA ALA A 448 9.67 -10.07 -5.66
C ALA A 448 8.13 -10.07 -5.54
N ARG A 449 7.54 -9.10 -4.81
CA ARG A 449 6.07 -8.94 -4.69
C ARG A 449 5.45 -8.11 -5.82
N PHE A 450 6.26 -7.51 -6.69
CA PHE A 450 5.80 -6.71 -7.83
C PHE A 450 5.38 -7.61 -8.99
N CYS A 451 4.58 -7.08 -9.91
CA CYS A 451 4.24 -7.76 -11.16
C CYS A 451 5.42 -7.72 -12.16
N LEU A 452 5.43 -8.63 -13.14
CA LEU A 452 6.30 -8.52 -14.31
C LEU A 452 5.97 -7.22 -15.09
N GLY A 453 7.00 -6.51 -15.57
CA GLY A 453 6.83 -5.26 -16.33
C GLY A 453 6.85 -3.97 -15.51
N LYS A 454 7.01 -4.08 -14.19
CA LYS A 454 7.29 -2.97 -13.27
C LYS A 454 8.35 -3.36 -12.28
#